data_AF-A0A1A8C327-F1
#
_entry.id   AF-A0A1A8C327-F1
#
_cell.length_a   1.000
_cell.length_b   1.000
_cell.length_c   1.000
_cell.angle_alpha   90.00
_cell.angle_beta   90.00
_cell.angle_gamma   90.00
#
_symmetry.space_group_name_H-M   'P 1'
#
loop_
_entity.id
_entity.type
_entity.pdbx_description
1 polymer ?
#
loop_
_entity_poly.entity_id
_entity_poly.type
_entity_poly.pdbx_seq_one_letter_code
_entity_poly.pdbx_strand_id
1 'polypeptide(L)'
;TEHGISSLVESFTNQIAGRVAGGRNVPGPILYVAMKSIEQSRQMRYQSLNAYRKRFSMKPYSSFEDLTGEKEMAALLEEMYGDVDAVELYPGLLVEKPRPNAIFGETMVEMGAPFSLKGLMGNPICSPEYWKPSTFG
;
A
#
# COMPACT_ATOMS: atom_id res chain seq x y z
N THR A 1 31.70 -8.03 -5.58
CA THR A 1 30.92 -9.19 -6.07
C THR A 1 31.31 -10.42 -5.27
N GLU A 2 30.98 -10.45 -3.98
CA GLU A 2 31.42 -11.53 -3.07
C GLU A 2 30.62 -12.83 -3.29
N HIS A 3 29.31 -12.73 -3.55
CA HIS A 3 28.42 -13.90 -3.65
C HIS A 3 27.99 -14.24 -5.09
N GLY A 4 28.13 -13.30 -6.04
CA GLY A 4 27.65 -13.49 -7.42
C GLY A 4 26.13 -13.47 -7.55
N ILE A 5 25.63 -13.32 -8.79
CA ILE A 5 24.19 -13.15 -9.06
C ILE A 5 23.40 -14.42 -8.71
N SER A 6 23.89 -15.59 -9.10
CA SER A 6 23.18 -16.86 -8.88
C SER A 6 22.91 -17.12 -7.40
N SER A 7 23.90 -16.90 -6.54
CA SER A 7 23.75 -17.08 -5.09
C SER A 7 22.77 -16.08 -4.47
N LEU A 8 22.78 -14.83 -4.94
CA LEU A 8 21.81 -13.82 -4.47
C LEU A 8 20.39 -14.20 -4.87
N VAL A 9 20.17 -14.67 -6.10
CA VAL A 9 18.85 -15.13 -6.57
C VAL A 9 18.37 -16.30 -5.73
N GLU A 10 19.21 -17.30 -5.49
CA GLU A 10 18.88 -18.45 -4.64
C GLU A 10 18.52 -18.00 -3.21
N SER A 11 19.33 -17.11 -2.62
CA SER A 11 19.11 -16.62 -1.26
C SER A 11 17.79 -15.84 -1.14
N PHE A 12 17.54 -14.88 -2.04
CA PHE A 12 16.32 -14.08 -2.00
C PHE A 12 15.05 -14.86 -2.35
N THR A 13 15.16 -15.92 -3.15
CA THR A 13 14.03 -16.81 -3.44
C THR A 13 13.58 -17.56 -2.19
N ASN A 14 14.52 -17.93 -1.32
CA ASN A 14 14.25 -18.74 -0.13
C ASN A 14 13.93 -17.92 1.13
N GLN A 15 14.15 -16.60 1.11
CA GLN A 15 13.85 -15.73 2.25
C GLN A 15 12.44 -15.12 2.12
N ILE A 16 11.58 -15.38 3.11
CA ILE A 16 10.24 -14.78 3.15
C ILE A 16 10.29 -13.28 3.47
N ALA A 17 9.42 -12.50 2.84
CA ALA A 17 9.23 -11.09 3.12
C ALA A 17 8.19 -10.85 4.26
N GLY A 18 8.23 -9.67 4.86
CA GLY A 18 7.24 -9.24 5.85
C GLY A 18 5.88 -8.90 5.23
N ARG A 19 4.81 -9.08 6.01
CA ARG A 19 3.46 -8.62 5.64
C ARG A 19 3.40 -7.09 5.62
N VAL A 20 2.62 -6.50 4.71
CA VAL A 20 2.54 -5.03 4.58
C VAL A 20 1.40 -4.44 5.41
N ALA A 21 0.20 -5.00 5.30
CA ALA A 21 -0.95 -4.56 6.09
C ALA A 21 -1.01 -5.22 7.48
N GLY A 22 -1.92 -4.74 8.33
CA GLY A 22 -2.14 -5.24 9.68
C GLY A 22 -1.23 -4.64 10.76
N GLY A 23 -0.51 -3.57 10.43
CA GLY A 23 0.22 -2.74 11.38
C GLY A 23 1.51 -3.36 11.94
N ARG A 24 2.24 -2.54 12.69
CA ARG A 24 3.39 -2.92 13.54
C ARG A 24 4.48 -3.79 12.88
N ASN A 25 4.72 -3.61 11.57
CA ASN A 25 5.70 -4.42 10.83
C ASN A 25 6.72 -3.60 10.02
N VAL A 26 6.88 -2.30 10.32
CA VAL A 26 7.95 -1.49 9.72
C VAL A 26 9.25 -1.70 10.51
N PRO A 27 10.35 -2.15 9.90
CA PRO A 27 11.61 -2.38 10.60
C PRO A 27 12.22 -1.08 11.16
N GLY A 28 12.76 -1.15 12.37
CA GLY A 28 13.40 -0.02 13.06
C GLY A 28 14.39 0.78 12.20
N PRO A 29 15.32 0.14 11.46
CA PRO A 29 16.30 0.86 10.63
C PRO A 29 15.71 1.75 9.54
N ILE A 30 14.47 1.50 9.10
CA ILE A 30 13.81 2.28 8.03
C ILE A 30 12.54 3.00 8.51
N LEU A 31 12.25 2.98 9.82
CA LEU A 31 11.06 3.61 10.38
C LEU A 31 10.97 5.11 10.04
N TYR A 32 12.13 5.79 9.96
CA TYR A 32 12.21 7.19 9.57
C TYR A 32 11.60 7.47 8.18
N VAL A 33 11.64 6.50 7.26
CA VAL A 33 11.04 6.64 5.92
C VAL A 33 9.52 6.68 6.04
N ALA A 34 8.93 5.81 6.87
CA ALA A 34 7.49 5.81 7.12
C ALA A 34 7.03 7.12 7.78
N MET A 35 7.82 7.68 8.70
CA MET A 35 7.55 9.00 9.29
C MET A 35 7.56 10.10 8.22
N LYS A 36 8.56 10.09 7.33
CA LYS A 36 8.66 11.07 6.23
C LYS A 36 7.51 10.93 5.24
N SER A 37 7.03 9.73 4.95
CA SER A 37 5.84 9.51 4.12
C SER A 37 4.61 10.21 4.68
N ILE A 38 4.39 10.16 6.00
CA ILE A 38 3.28 10.85 6.69
C ILE A 38 3.48 12.38 6.63
N GLU A 39 4.67 12.87 6.95
CA GLU A 39 4.97 14.31 6.89
C GLU A 39 4.74 14.88 5.48
N GLN A 40 5.19 14.16 4.45
CA GLN A 40 5.03 14.57 3.05
C GLN A 40 3.57 14.49 2.60
N SER A 41 2.79 13.48 3.01
CA SER A 41 1.36 13.44 2.69
C SER A 41 0.61 14.64 3.28
N ARG A 42 1.01 15.10 4.47
CA ARG A 42 0.46 16.32 5.10
C ARG A 42 0.85 17.57 4.33
N GLN A 43 2.11 17.70 3.90
CA GLN A 43 2.59 18.83 3.08
C GLN A 43 1.85 18.91 1.74
N MET A 44 1.61 17.77 1.10
CA MET A 44 0.83 17.68 -0.14
C MET A 44 -0.68 17.82 0.09
N ARG A 45 -1.13 17.97 1.34
CA ARG A 45 -2.53 18.15 1.74
C ARG A 45 -3.44 17.02 1.22
N TYR A 46 -2.98 15.79 1.36
CA TYR A 46 -3.79 14.62 1.01
C TYR A 46 -5.08 14.61 1.83
N GLN A 47 -6.16 14.14 1.18
CA GLN A 47 -7.42 13.91 1.89
C GLN A 47 -7.35 12.66 2.77
N SER A 48 -8.36 12.44 3.60
CA SER A 48 -8.41 11.29 4.49
C SER A 48 -8.57 9.97 3.75
N LEU A 49 -8.24 8.87 4.42
CA LEU A 49 -8.43 7.50 3.94
C LEU A 49 -9.86 7.29 3.39
N ASN A 50 -10.87 7.71 4.14
CA ASN A 50 -12.27 7.56 3.72
C ASN A 50 -12.62 8.38 2.47
N ALA A 51 -12.00 9.53 2.26
CA ALA A 51 -12.16 10.29 1.01
C ALA A 51 -11.57 9.51 -0.19
N TYR A 52 -10.41 8.89 -0.03
CA TYR A 52 -9.84 8.00 -1.04
C TYR A 52 -10.69 6.74 -1.24
N ARG A 53 -11.20 6.12 -0.19
CA ARG A 53 -12.11 4.96 -0.32
C ARG A 53 -13.33 5.31 -1.17
N LYS A 54 -14.00 6.43 -0.87
CA LYS A 54 -15.12 6.95 -1.68
C LYS A 54 -14.70 7.19 -3.14
N ARG A 55 -13.52 7.77 -3.38
CA ARG A 55 -12.99 8.05 -4.73
C ARG A 55 -12.78 6.79 -5.57
N PHE A 56 -12.49 5.66 -4.94
CA PHE A 56 -12.29 4.35 -5.56
C PHE A 56 -13.51 3.42 -5.34
N SER A 57 -14.70 3.99 -5.14
CA SER A 57 -15.98 3.26 -5.06
C SER A 57 -16.06 2.24 -3.93
N MET A 58 -15.24 2.39 -2.88
CA MET A 58 -15.31 1.59 -1.66
C MET A 58 -16.19 2.28 -0.62
N LYS A 59 -16.80 1.47 0.26
CA LYS A 59 -17.55 1.98 1.42
C LYS A 59 -16.56 2.61 2.42
N PRO A 60 -16.78 3.85 2.92
CA PRO A 60 -15.95 4.39 3.98
C PRO A 60 -16.06 3.54 5.25
N TYR A 61 -14.97 3.47 6.02
CA TYR A 61 -14.97 2.81 7.32
C TYR A 61 -15.84 3.57 8.30
N SER A 62 -16.66 2.85 9.06
CA SER A 62 -17.56 3.45 10.06
C SER A 62 -16.97 3.54 11.47
N SER A 63 -15.88 2.83 11.75
CA SER A 63 -15.17 2.88 13.03
C SER A 63 -13.72 2.46 12.86
N PHE A 64 -12.90 2.71 13.89
CA PHE A 64 -11.51 2.24 13.91
C PHE A 64 -11.42 0.70 13.97
N GLU A 65 -12.35 0.02 14.65
CA GLU A 65 -12.42 -1.45 14.66
C GLU A 65 -12.78 -2.03 13.28
N ASP A 66 -13.61 -1.34 12.50
CA ASP A 66 -13.94 -1.70 11.11
C ASP A 66 -12.71 -1.61 10.20
N LEU A 67 -11.86 -0.60 10.43
CA LEU A 67 -10.58 -0.40 9.72
C LEU A 67 -9.54 -1.48 10.10
N THR A 68 -9.23 -1.67 11.38
CA THR A 68 -8.12 -2.52 11.82
C THR A 68 -8.50 -3.99 11.98
N GLY A 69 -9.79 -4.28 12.21
CA GLY A 69 -10.29 -5.61 12.51
C GLY A 69 -9.91 -6.12 13.91
N GLU A 70 -9.43 -5.24 14.78
CA GLU A 70 -9.00 -5.54 16.15
C GLU A 70 -9.24 -4.33 17.07
N LYS A 71 -8.94 -4.45 18.36
CA LYS A 71 -9.34 -3.44 19.38
C LYS A 71 -8.20 -2.58 19.91
N GLU A 72 -6.98 -3.09 19.92
CA GLU A 72 -5.84 -2.42 20.54
C GLU A 72 -5.35 -1.25 19.68
N MET A 73 -5.10 -1.47 18.39
CA MET A 73 -4.72 -0.37 17.48
C MET A 73 -5.92 0.52 17.18
N ALA A 74 -7.13 -0.04 17.12
CA ALA A 74 -8.36 0.75 16.98
C ALA A 74 -8.48 1.82 18.07
N ALA A 75 -8.31 1.43 19.35
CA ALA A 75 -8.36 2.37 20.47
C ALA A 75 -7.25 3.43 20.42
N LEU A 76 -6.02 3.03 20.05
CA LEU A 76 -4.91 3.97 19.90
C LEU A 76 -5.15 4.98 18.75
N LEU A 77 -5.68 4.51 17.62
CA LEU A 77 -6.01 5.38 16.50
C LEU A 77 -7.17 6.32 16.84
N GLU A 78 -8.17 5.84 17.59
CA GLU A 78 -9.27 6.66 18.09
C GLU A 78 -8.78 7.77 19.01
N GLU A 79 -7.88 7.46 19.95
CA GLU A 79 -7.26 8.45 20.82
C GLU A 79 -6.46 9.49 20.02
N MET A 80 -5.74 9.07 18.97
CA MET A 80 -4.88 9.95 18.18
C MET A 80 -5.64 10.83 17.18
N TYR A 81 -6.65 10.28 16.49
CA TYR A 81 -7.35 10.97 15.40
C TYR A 81 -8.72 11.53 15.82
N GLY A 82 -9.35 10.98 16.85
CA GLY A 82 -10.68 11.37 17.32
C GLY A 82 -11.85 10.96 16.42
N ASP A 83 -11.66 10.94 15.10
CA ASP A 83 -12.67 10.57 14.11
C ASP A 83 -12.07 9.65 13.02
N VAL A 84 -12.78 8.59 12.67
CA VAL A 84 -12.38 7.65 11.59
C VAL A 84 -12.28 8.36 10.24
N ASP A 85 -13.09 9.41 10.00
CA ASP A 85 -13.02 10.21 8.79
C ASP A 85 -11.79 11.14 8.73
N ALA A 86 -11.03 11.26 9.83
CA ALA A 86 -9.78 12.02 9.91
C ALA A 86 -8.51 11.16 9.66
N VAL A 87 -8.63 9.83 9.59
CA VAL A 87 -7.47 8.93 9.41
C VAL A 87 -6.76 9.24 8.10
N GLU A 88 -5.44 9.45 8.16
CA GLU A 88 -4.60 9.72 7.00
C GLU A 88 -4.42 8.47 6.11
N LEU A 89 -4.24 8.67 4.80
CA LEU A 89 -4.14 7.59 3.82
C LEU A 89 -3.00 6.60 4.14
N TYR A 90 -1.77 7.08 4.31
CA TYR A 90 -0.60 6.21 4.46
C TYR A 90 -0.64 5.36 5.75
N PRO A 91 -0.90 5.92 6.95
CA PRO A 91 -1.13 5.12 8.15
C PRO A 91 -2.30 4.14 7.98
N GLY A 92 -3.42 4.62 7.42
CA GLY A 92 -4.62 3.83 7.17
C GLY A 92 -4.33 2.56 6.37
N LEU A 93 -3.58 2.67 5.26
CA LEU A 93 -3.20 1.54 4.42
C LEU A 93 -2.36 0.47 5.15
N LEU A 94 -1.50 0.89 6.08
CA LEU A 94 -0.60 -0.04 6.78
C LEU A 94 -1.28 -0.74 7.96
N VAL A 95 -2.22 -0.08 8.64
CA VAL A 95 -2.96 -0.65 9.79
C VAL A 95 -4.25 -1.36 9.37
N GLU A 96 -4.70 -1.16 8.14
CA GLU A 96 -5.88 -1.82 7.57
C GLU A 96 -5.82 -3.34 7.79
N LYS A 97 -6.97 -3.91 8.16
CA LYS A 97 -7.15 -5.36 8.29
C LYS A 97 -6.74 -6.06 6.99
N PRO A 98 -5.77 -6.98 7.02
CA PRO A 98 -5.43 -7.78 5.85
C PRO A 98 -6.61 -8.63 5.39
N ARG A 99 -6.74 -8.87 4.08
CA ARG A 99 -7.63 -9.91 3.57
C ARG A 99 -7.17 -11.29 4.09
N PRO A 100 -8.05 -12.30 4.19
CA PRO A 100 -7.68 -13.63 4.69
C PRO A 100 -6.46 -14.20 3.96
N ASN A 101 -5.41 -14.53 4.72
CA ASN A 101 -4.13 -15.04 4.21
C ASN A 101 -3.46 -14.14 3.15
N ALA A 102 -3.69 -12.83 3.18
CA ALA A 102 -3.15 -11.89 2.21
C ALA A 102 -2.07 -10.96 2.80
N ILE A 103 -1.25 -10.40 1.91
CA ILE A 103 -0.21 -9.42 2.25
C ILE A 103 -0.77 -8.00 2.51
N PHE A 104 -1.93 -7.68 1.91
CA PHE A 104 -2.57 -6.36 1.94
C PHE A 104 -4.02 -6.42 2.43
N GLY A 105 -4.57 -5.26 2.82
CA GLY A 105 -5.99 -5.02 3.00
C GLY A 105 -6.71 -4.67 1.68
N GLU A 106 -7.98 -4.27 1.78
CA GLU A 106 -8.83 -3.94 0.63
C GLU A 106 -8.37 -2.68 -0.09
N THR A 107 -8.15 -1.58 0.64
CA THR A 107 -7.87 -0.26 0.06
C THR A 107 -6.62 -0.27 -0.79
N MET A 108 -5.57 -0.98 -0.35
CA MET A 108 -4.32 -1.09 -1.11
C MET A 108 -4.54 -1.74 -2.48
N VAL A 109 -5.38 -2.77 -2.57
CA VAL A 109 -5.64 -3.51 -3.81
C VAL A 109 -6.52 -2.67 -4.74
N GLU A 110 -7.66 -2.18 -4.25
CA GLU A 110 -8.63 -1.46 -5.07
C GLU A 110 -8.12 -0.10 -5.55
N MET A 111 -7.26 0.57 -4.76
CA MET A 111 -6.60 1.81 -5.17
C MET A 111 -5.37 1.54 -6.06
N GLY A 112 -4.56 0.54 -5.70
CA GLY A 112 -3.29 0.26 -6.39
C GLY A 112 -3.47 -0.34 -7.78
N ALA A 113 -4.45 -1.23 -7.97
CA ALA A 113 -4.64 -1.95 -9.22
C ALA A 113 -4.94 -1.03 -10.42
N PRO A 114 -5.85 -0.04 -10.33
CA PRO A 114 -6.10 0.89 -11.45
C PRO A 114 -4.85 1.68 -11.86
N PHE A 115 -4.06 2.16 -10.90
CA PHE A 115 -2.82 2.88 -11.20
C PHE A 115 -1.77 1.97 -11.84
N SER A 116 -1.57 0.76 -11.30
CA SER A 116 -0.62 -0.22 -11.83
C SER A 116 -0.98 -0.62 -13.26
N LEU A 117 -2.22 -1.04 -13.49
CA LEU A 117 -2.68 -1.48 -14.81
C LEU A 117 -2.62 -0.33 -15.83
N LYS A 118 -2.97 0.90 -15.43
CA LYS A 118 -2.84 2.05 -16.31
C LYS A 118 -1.37 2.36 -16.64
N GLY A 119 -0.46 2.19 -15.69
CA GLY A 119 0.99 2.37 -15.92
C GLY A 119 1.58 1.31 -16.86
N LEU A 120 1.15 0.05 -16.72
CA LEU A 120 1.58 -1.05 -17.59
C LEU A 120 1.02 -0.90 -19.00
N MET A 121 -0.31 -0.87 -19.13
CA MET A 121 -0.98 -0.88 -20.43
C MET A 121 -0.98 0.48 -21.13
N GLY A 122 -0.68 1.55 -20.38
CA GLY A 122 -0.47 2.88 -20.94
C GLY A 122 0.89 3.04 -21.64
N ASN A 123 1.75 2.03 -21.60
CA ASN A 123 3.04 2.07 -22.28
C ASN A 123 2.82 2.11 -23.81
N PRO A 124 3.51 3.01 -24.54
CA PRO A 124 3.42 3.08 -26.00
C PRO A 124 3.68 1.75 -26.71
N ILE A 125 4.51 0.85 -26.15
CA ILE A 125 4.75 -0.46 -26.77
C ILE A 125 3.46 -1.31 -26.84
N CYS A 126 2.50 -1.08 -25.95
CA CYS A 126 1.20 -1.76 -25.97
C CYS A 126 0.21 -1.14 -26.96
N SER A 127 0.57 -0.04 -27.63
CA SER A 127 -0.29 0.59 -28.63
C SER A 127 -0.37 -0.24 -29.92
N PRO A 128 -1.50 -0.17 -30.66
CA PRO A 128 -1.64 -0.85 -31.95
C PRO A 128 -0.55 -0.48 -32.97
N GLU A 129 -0.02 0.75 -32.90
CA GLU A 129 0.99 1.25 -33.83
C GLU A 129 2.37 0.62 -33.58
N TYR A 130 2.69 0.31 -32.32
CA TYR A 130 3.99 -0.19 -31.89
C TYR A 130 4.01 -1.70 -31.65
N TRP A 131 2.89 -2.33 -31.25
CA TRP A 131 2.85 -3.75 -30.92
C TRP A 131 2.81 -4.65 -32.17
N LYS A 132 3.92 -4.68 -32.90
CA LYS A 132 4.12 -5.46 -34.13
C LYS A 132 5.54 -6.02 -34.18
N PRO A 133 5.78 -7.17 -34.85
CA PRO A 133 7.10 -7.78 -34.92
C PRO A 133 8.19 -6.80 -35.38
N SER A 134 7.92 -6.01 -36.41
CA SER A 134 8.87 -5.04 -36.98
C SER A 134 9.40 -3.98 -35.99
N THR A 135 8.72 -3.75 -34.87
CA THR A 135 9.19 -2.84 -33.82
C THR A 135 10.34 -3.44 -33.00
N PHE A 136 10.43 -4.77 -32.95
CA PHE A 136 11.36 -5.51 -32.09
C PHE A 136 12.48 -6.23 -32.86
N GLY A 137 12.61 -5.95 -34.17
CA GLY A 137 13.56 -6.62 -35.07
C GLY A 137 12.99 -7.92 -35.65
#